data_AF-A0AAW9EDE1-F1
#
_entry.id   AF-A0AAW9EDE1-F1
#
_cell.length_a   1.000
_cell.length_b   1.000
_cell.length_c   1.000
_cell.angle_alpha   90.00
_cell.angle_beta   90.00
_cell.angle_gamma   90.00
#
_symmetry.space_group_name_H-M   'P 1'
#
loop_
_entity.id
_entity.type
_entity.pdbx_description
1 polymer ?
#
loop_
_entity_poly.entity_id
_entity_poly.type
_entity_poly.pdbx_seq_one_letter_code
_entity_poly.pdbx_strand_id
1 'polypeptide(L)'
;HDIDKESVFLQKVKERYTQLLPNYPRFEIAESFFNSVYCRLFHHRELNKKNLFVFSSQPAYRFAQAPRPLSRTFVIQSDLPALLQDILSRLPLRLPWQNKSRDIQFICQT
;
A
#
# COMPACT_ATOMS: atom_id res chain seq x y z
N HIS A 1 -33.42 0.60 -23.83
CA HIS A 1 -34.17 0.24 -22.61
C HIS A 1 -33.47 -0.82 -21.74
N ASP A 2 -32.45 -1.56 -22.23
CA ASP A 2 -31.66 -2.49 -21.39
C ASP A 2 -30.42 -1.88 -20.72
N ILE A 3 -29.79 -0.88 -21.33
CA ILE A 3 -28.57 -0.23 -20.82
C ILE A 3 -28.78 0.37 -19.41
N ASP A 4 -29.96 0.91 -19.14
CA ASP A 4 -30.29 1.51 -17.84
C ASP A 4 -30.38 0.47 -16.70
N LYS A 5 -30.82 -0.76 -16.99
CA LYS A 5 -30.96 -1.81 -15.96
C LYS A 5 -29.60 -2.33 -15.49
N GLU A 6 -28.69 -2.53 -16.43
CA GLU A 6 -27.33 -3.01 -16.14
C GLU A 6 -26.52 -1.94 -15.38
N SER A 7 -26.66 -0.67 -15.78
CA SER A 7 -26.07 0.47 -15.07
C SER A 7 -26.58 0.61 -13.63
N VAL A 8 -27.90 0.46 -13.40
CA VAL A 8 -28.49 0.49 -12.06
C VAL A 8 -28.03 -0.71 -11.21
N PHE A 9 -27.89 -1.89 -11.79
CA PHE A 9 -27.36 -3.06 -11.08
C PHE A 9 -25.93 -2.81 -10.60
N LEU A 10 -25.05 -2.29 -11.45
CA LEU A 10 -23.66 -2.01 -11.10
C LEU A 10 -23.52 -0.94 -10.02
N GLN A 11 -24.38 0.08 -10.03
CA GLN A 11 -24.42 1.08 -8.97
C GLN A 11 -24.74 0.43 -7.61
N LYS A 12 -25.71 -0.49 -7.56
CA LYS A 12 -26.01 -1.25 -6.34
C LYS A 12 -24.87 -2.16 -5.91
N VAL A 13 -24.20 -2.82 -6.86
CA VAL A 13 -23.01 -3.65 -6.55
C VAL A 13 -21.89 -2.79 -5.97
N LYS A 14 -21.61 -1.63 -6.57
CA LYS A 14 -20.63 -0.67 -6.06
C LYS A 14 -20.98 -0.15 -4.67
N GLU A 15 -22.25 0.19 -4.42
CA GLU A 15 -22.73 0.61 -3.10
C GLU A 15 -22.48 -0.47 -2.04
N ARG A 16 -22.82 -1.72 -2.34
CA ARG A 16 -22.56 -2.85 -1.44
C ARG A 16 -21.06 -3.08 -1.24
N TYR A 17 -20.27 -3.01 -2.31
CA TYR A 17 -18.82 -3.13 -2.23
C TYR A 17 -18.22 -2.05 -1.32
N THR A 18 -18.67 -0.80 -1.48
CA THR A 18 -18.26 0.34 -0.66
C THR A 18 -18.57 0.12 0.82
N GLN A 19 -19.71 -0.49 1.16
CA GLN A 19 -20.08 -0.83 2.54
C GLN A 19 -19.13 -1.86 3.20
N LEU A 20 -18.40 -2.65 2.42
CA LEU A 20 -17.46 -3.65 2.92
C LEU A 20 -16.04 -3.10 3.14
N LEU A 21 -15.71 -1.96 2.55
CA LEU A 21 -14.36 -1.36 2.60
C LEU A 21 -13.93 -0.75 3.94
N PRO A 22 -14.81 -0.23 4.83
CA PRO A 22 -14.37 0.45 6.06
C PRO A 22 -13.50 -0.40 6.98
N ASN A 23 -13.68 -1.73 7.00
CA ASN A 23 -12.88 -2.63 7.83
C ASN A 23 -11.84 -3.43 7.04
N TYR A 24 -11.70 -3.17 5.74
CA TYR A 24 -10.73 -3.84 4.89
C TYR A 24 -9.41 -3.05 4.84
N PRO A 25 -8.26 -3.62 5.27
CA PRO A 25 -6.99 -2.88 5.36
C PRO A 25 -6.42 -2.41 4.02
N ARG A 26 -6.71 -3.12 2.93
CA ARG A 26 -6.18 -2.85 1.58
C ARG A 26 -7.29 -2.31 0.66
N PHE A 27 -8.06 -1.36 1.18
CA PHE A 27 -9.26 -0.85 0.50
C PHE A 27 -8.94 -0.21 -0.85
N GLU A 28 -7.79 0.44 -0.98
CA GLU A 28 -7.35 1.10 -2.21
C GLU A 28 -7.06 0.09 -3.32
N ILE A 29 -6.53 -1.08 -2.96
CA ILE A 29 -6.31 -2.19 -3.89
C ILE A 29 -7.65 -2.84 -4.26
N ALA A 30 -8.56 -2.96 -3.29
CA ALA A 30 -9.90 -3.49 -3.51
C ALA A 30 -10.71 -2.62 -4.50
N GLU A 31 -10.68 -1.30 -4.34
CA GLU A 31 -11.28 -0.34 -5.28
C GLU A 31 -10.67 -0.43 -6.68
N SER A 32 -9.34 -0.56 -6.76
CA SER A 32 -8.63 -0.74 -8.04
C SER A 32 -9.00 -2.07 -8.71
N PHE A 33 -9.10 -3.15 -7.93
CA PHE A 33 -9.55 -4.46 -8.42
C PHE A 33 -10.98 -4.40 -8.95
N PHE A 34 -11.89 -3.72 -8.22
CA PHE A 34 -13.25 -3.47 -8.70
C PHE A 34 -13.24 -2.75 -10.06
N ASN A 35 -12.42 -1.71 -10.21
CA ASN A 35 -12.28 -0.98 -11.46
C ASN A 35 -11.77 -1.89 -12.60
N SER A 36 -10.81 -2.78 -12.33
CA SER A 36 -10.31 -3.75 -13.32
C SER A 36 -11.40 -4.73 -13.77
N VAL A 37 -12.20 -5.25 -12.84
CA VAL A 37 -13.32 -6.15 -13.15
C VAL A 37 -14.37 -5.42 -13.98
N TYR A 38 -14.73 -4.19 -13.61
CA TYR A 38 -15.67 -3.38 -14.38
C TYR A 38 -15.17 -3.12 -15.80
N CYS A 39 -13.93 -2.65 -15.98
CA CYS A 39 -13.35 -2.40 -17.30
C CYS A 39 -13.34 -3.66 -18.17
N ARG A 40 -13.09 -4.83 -17.58
CA ARG A 40 -13.10 -6.12 -18.28
C ARG A 40 -14.49 -6.52 -18.78
N LEU A 41 -15.52 -6.29 -17.97
CA LEU A 41 -16.90 -6.66 -18.31
C LEU A 41 -17.53 -5.69 -19.33
N PHE A 42 -17.18 -4.40 -19.25
CA PHE A 42 -17.84 -3.34 -20.04
C PHE A 42 -16.99 -2.80 -21.19
N HIS A 43 -15.86 -3.44 -21.51
CA HIS A 43 -14.96 -3.05 -22.61
C HIS A 43 -14.60 -1.54 -22.59
N HIS A 44 -14.37 -0.98 -21.39
CA HIS A 44 -14.12 0.45 -21.16
C HIS A 44 -15.24 1.42 -21.63
N ARG A 45 -16.46 0.94 -21.85
CA ARG A 45 -17.62 1.81 -22.10
C ARG A 45 -18.14 2.40 -20.79
N GLU A 46 -18.64 3.64 -20.85
CA GLU A 46 -19.25 4.36 -19.71
C GLU A 46 -18.37 4.47 -18.46
N LEU A 47 -17.17 5.03 -18.60
CA LEU A 47 -16.27 5.36 -17.49
C LEU A 47 -16.80 6.58 -16.69
N ASN A 48 -17.87 6.38 -15.93
CA ASN A 48 -18.51 7.42 -15.13
C ASN A 48 -18.20 7.25 -13.63
N LYS A 49 -18.04 8.37 -12.91
CA LYS A 49 -17.78 8.39 -11.45
C LYS A 49 -18.82 7.62 -10.62
N LYS A 50 -20.04 7.47 -11.15
CA LYS A 50 -21.11 6.68 -10.52
C LYS A 50 -20.79 5.18 -10.51
N ASN A 51 -20.14 4.67 -11.55
CA ASN A 51 -19.92 3.24 -11.75
C ASN A 51 -18.53 2.76 -11.31
N LEU A 52 -17.55 3.68 -11.18
CA LEU A 52 -16.15 3.36 -10.84
C LEU A 52 -15.65 4.12 -9.61
N PHE A 53 -14.61 3.59 -8.97
CA PHE A 53 -13.82 4.30 -7.96
C PHE A 53 -12.75 5.14 -8.64
N VAL A 54 -13.14 6.29 -9.20
CA VAL A 54 -12.20 7.28 -9.76
C VAL A 54 -11.42 7.98 -8.64
N PHE A 55 -12.09 8.18 -7.51
CA PHE A 55 -11.49 8.62 -6.26
C PHE A 55 -11.79 7.57 -5.19
N SER A 56 -10.89 7.46 -4.20
CA SER A 56 -11.11 6.60 -3.04
C SER A 56 -12.40 6.99 -2.34
N SER A 57 -13.22 5.98 -2.02
CA SER A 57 -14.41 6.14 -1.18
C SER A 57 -14.05 6.28 0.30
N GLN A 58 -12.82 5.95 0.67
CA GLN A 58 -12.33 5.97 2.04
C GLN A 58 -11.56 7.27 2.36
N PRO A 59 -11.62 7.76 3.62
CA PRO A 59 -10.99 9.01 4.01
C PRO A 59 -9.45 8.93 4.00
N ALA A 60 -8.81 10.07 3.71
CA ALA A 60 -7.36 10.12 3.47
C ALA A 60 -6.48 9.64 4.64
N TYR A 61 -6.93 9.77 5.89
CA TYR A 61 -6.15 9.32 7.05
C TYR A 61 -5.91 7.80 7.06
N ARG A 62 -6.75 7.02 6.36
CA ARG A 62 -6.62 5.56 6.26
C ARG A 62 -5.36 5.14 5.52
N PHE A 63 -4.82 5.99 4.64
CA PHE A 63 -3.53 5.75 3.98
C PHE A 63 -2.33 5.85 4.94
N ALA A 64 -2.50 6.52 6.09
CA ALA A 64 -1.44 6.65 7.10
C ALA A 64 -1.47 5.57 8.18
N GLN A 65 -2.53 4.74 8.23
CA GLN A 65 -2.72 3.73 9.26
C GLN A 65 -2.04 2.41 8.86
N ALA A 66 -0.73 2.32 9.08
CA ALA A 66 -0.05 1.03 9.03
C ALA A 66 -0.35 0.24 10.33
N PRO A 67 -0.94 -0.97 10.26
CA PRO A 67 -1.24 -1.77 11.46
C PRO A 67 0.02 -2.25 12.19
N ARG A 68 1.18 -2.16 11.54
CA ARG A 68 2.49 -2.45 12.12
C ARG A 68 3.48 -1.36 11.68
N PRO A 69 4.45 -0.98 12.53
CA PRO A 69 5.51 -0.06 12.15
C PRO A 69 6.24 -0.56 10.91
N LEU A 70 6.28 0.28 9.86
CA LEU A 70 6.99 -0.03 8.61
C LEU A 70 8.50 0.23 8.73
N SER A 71 8.89 1.10 9.65
CA SER A 71 10.27 1.44 9.95
C SER A 71 10.54 1.31 11.44
N ARG A 72 11.83 1.24 11.79
CA ARG A 72 12.31 1.36 13.16
C ARG A 72 13.22 2.57 13.25
N THR A 73 13.00 3.39 14.26
CA THR A 73 13.87 4.53 14.55
C THR A 73 15.04 4.06 15.41
N PHE A 74 16.25 4.40 14.99
CA PHE A 74 17.47 4.16 15.73
C PHE A 74 18.03 5.51 16.16
N VAL A 75 18.37 5.64 17.45
CA VAL A 75 18.95 6.86 18.01
C VAL A 75 20.40 6.58 18.33
N ILE A 76 21.29 7.48 17.93
CA ILE A 76 22.71 7.39 18.25
C ILE A 76 22.86 7.65 19.76
N GLN A 77 23.28 6.64 20.51
CA GLN A 77 23.54 6.77 21.96
C GLN A 77 25.00 7.10 22.25
N SER A 78 25.93 6.39 21.61
CA SER A 78 27.37 6.56 21.80
C SER A 78 28.03 7.14 20.56
N ASP A 79 28.05 6.37 19.46
CA ASP A 79 28.66 6.75 18.20
C ASP A 79 27.93 6.08 17.02
N LEU A 80 28.14 6.64 15.83
CA LEU A 80 27.52 6.15 14.59
C LEU A 80 28.02 4.74 14.20
N PRO A 81 29.33 4.39 14.31
CA PRO A 81 29.81 3.05 14.00
C PRO A 81 29.12 1.95 14.80
N ALA A 82 28.99 2.09 16.13
CA ALA A 82 28.36 1.06 16.95
C ALA A 82 26.88 0.88 16.59
N LEU A 83 26.17 1.98 16.30
CA LEU A 83 24.79 1.92 15.85
C LEU A 83 24.66 1.17 14.52
N LEU A 84 25.53 1.45 13.55
CA LEU A 84 25.55 0.75 12.27
C LEU A 84 25.90 -0.74 12.44
N GLN A 85 26.81 -1.08 13.35
CA GLN A 85 27.10 -2.47 13.70
C GLN A 85 25.84 -3.21 14.19
N ASP A 86 25.05 -2.60 15.07
CA ASP A 86 23.79 -3.19 15.57
C ASP A 86 22.76 -3.34 14.43
N ILE A 87 22.53 -2.29 13.65
CA ILE A 87 21.59 -2.30 12.52
C ILE A 87 21.93 -3.42 11.53
N LEU A 88 23.19 -3.48 11.06
CA LEU A 88 23.63 -4.46 10.08
C LEU A 88 23.63 -5.90 10.61
N SER A 89 23.69 -6.08 11.93
CA SER A 89 23.65 -7.40 12.57
C SER A 89 22.23 -7.92 12.79
N ARG A 90 21.22 -7.04 12.78
CA ARG A 90 19.79 -7.41 12.88
C ARG A 90 19.14 -7.74 11.54
N LEU A 91 19.83 -7.47 10.43
CA LEU A 91 19.30 -7.78 9.11
C LEU A 91 19.18 -9.31 8.93
N PRO A 92 18.07 -9.82 8.40
CA PRO A 92 17.85 -11.26 8.22
C PRO A 92 18.64 -11.84 7.02
N LEU A 93 19.76 -11.24 6.67
CA LEU A 93 20.62 -11.69 5.58
C LEU A 93 21.32 -12.98 6.00
N ARG A 94 21.30 -13.98 5.11
CA ARG A 94 21.88 -15.30 5.38
C ARG A 94 23.32 -15.43 4.88
N LEU A 95 23.82 -14.42 4.18
CA LEU A 95 25.18 -14.41 3.67
C LEU A 95 26.12 -13.65 4.63
N PRO A 96 27.36 -14.13 4.80
CA PRO A 96 28.35 -13.39 5.56
C PRO A 96 28.70 -12.08 4.83
N TRP A 97 29.03 -11.07 5.62
CA TRP A 97 29.60 -9.83 5.10
C TRP A 97 31.01 -10.09 4.57
N GLN A 98 31.35 -9.53 3.42
CA GLN A 98 32.73 -9.58 2.92
C GLN A 98 33.68 -8.86 3.91
N ASN A 99 33.33 -7.62 4.30
CA ASN A 99 34.03 -6.88 5.34
C ASN A 99 33.11 -5.82 5.97
N LYS A 100 32.36 -6.21 7.01
CA LYS A 100 31.38 -5.33 7.68
C LYS A 100 32.04 -4.05 8.23
N SER A 101 33.23 -4.15 8.81
CA SER A 101 33.92 -3.00 9.44
C SER A 101 34.34 -1.95 8.40
N ARG A 102 34.87 -2.38 7.25
CA ARG A 102 35.20 -1.50 6.13
C ARG A 102 33.96 -0.77 5.64
N ASP A 103 32.86 -1.49 5.46
CA ASP A 103 31.62 -0.92 4.92
C ASP A 103 31.01 0.11 5.88
N ILE A 104 31.10 -0.13 7.21
CA ILE A 104 30.70 0.86 8.23
C ILE A 104 31.56 2.13 8.16
N GLN A 105 32.88 1.99 8.02
CA GLN A 105 33.78 3.14 7.92
C GLN A 105 33.46 4.01 6.71
N PHE A 106 33.13 3.41 5.56
CA PHE A 106 32.71 4.17 4.37
C PHE A 106 31.42 4.96 4.60
N ILE A 107 30.44 4.37 5.29
CA ILE A 107 29.19 5.06 5.62
C ILE A 107 29.47 6.27 6.54
N CYS A 108 30.36 6.13 7.52
CA CYS A 108 30.69 7.22 8.44
C CYS A 108 31.53 8.36 7.81
N GLN A 109 32.15 8.12 6.66
CA GLN A 109 32.98 9.10 5.94
C GLN A 109 32.21 9.87 4.85
N THR A 110 30.94 9.50 4.63
CA THR A 110 30.04 10.18 3.68
C THR A 110 29.38 11.38 4.34
#